data_AF-A0A7Y5C748-F1
#
_entry.id   AF-A0A7Y5C748-F1
#
_cell.length_a   1.000
_cell.length_b   1.000
_cell.length_c   1.000
_cell.angle_alpha   90.00
_cell.angle_beta   90.00
_cell.angle_gamma   90.00
#
_symmetry.space_group_name_H-M   'P 1'
#
loop_
_entity.id
_entity.type
_entity.pdbx_description
1 polymer ?
#
loop_
_entity_poly.entity_id
_entity_poly.type
_entity_poly.pdbx_seq_one_letter_code
_entity_poly.pdbx_strand_id
1 'polypeptide(L)'
;MADPLADEYRPVLLAQIDAINKIQCILGCTEIDFYVVRNGAVSWDGVPRFTADSEFHIALAATAIDGLEITSEVHCVGGHLFNIESDRQGKPYPFRTGATFNLCDGAPNLSLLRAP
;
A
#
# COMPACT_ATOMS: atom_id res chain seq x y z
N MET A 1 -5.09 7.97 17.13
CA MET A 1 -3.78 8.42 16.60
C MET A 1 -3.05 7.15 16.22
N ALA A 2 -2.71 6.98 14.95
CA ALA A 2 -1.82 5.89 14.57
C ALA A 2 -0.45 6.14 15.20
N ASP A 3 0.11 5.13 15.85
CA ASP A 3 1.49 5.22 16.33
C ASP A 3 2.43 5.31 15.11
N PRO A 4 3.45 6.16 15.15
CA PRO A 4 4.41 6.26 14.06
C PRO A 4 5.12 4.92 13.85
N LEU A 5 5.31 4.55 12.57
CA LEU A 5 6.04 3.33 12.24
C LEU A 5 7.44 3.35 12.88
N ALA A 6 7.74 2.37 13.73
CA ALA A 6 9.07 2.27 14.31
C ALA A 6 10.12 2.12 13.20
N ASP A 7 11.25 2.83 13.32
CA ASP A 7 12.27 2.91 12.26
C ASP A 7 12.84 1.55 11.84
N GLU A 8 12.81 0.57 12.74
CA GLU A 8 13.21 -0.83 12.48
C GLU A 8 12.33 -1.55 11.46
N TYR A 9 11.07 -1.13 11.27
CA TYR A 9 10.14 -1.73 10.32
C TYR A 9 10.24 -1.11 8.92
N ARG A 10 10.90 0.05 8.80
CA ARG A 10 11.04 0.80 7.55
C ARG A 10 11.71 0.01 6.41
N PRO A 11 12.80 -0.76 6.64
CA PRO A 11 13.42 -1.55 5.57
C PRO A 11 12.50 -2.67 5.05
N VAL A 12 11.71 -3.29 5.94
CA VAL A 12 10.74 -4.34 5.56
C VAL A 12 9.63 -3.73 4.72
N LEU A 13 9.08 -2.59 5.14
CA LEU A 13 8.04 -1.89 4.40
C LEU A 13 8.51 -1.50 3.00
N LEU A 14 9.71 -0.91 2.88
CA LEU A 14 10.32 -0.56 1.59
C LEU A 14 10.49 -1.76 0.66
N ALA A 15 10.98 -2.89 1.17
CA ALA A 15 11.17 -4.09 0.36
C ALA A 15 9.83 -4.67 -0.14
N GLN A 16 8.77 -4.59 0.67
CA GLN A 16 7.43 -4.98 0.24
C GLN A 16 6.87 -4.06 -0.83
N ILE A 17 7.03 -2.75 -0.64
CA ILE A 17 6.69 -1.69 -1.59
C ILE A 17 7.33 -1.93 -2.96
N ASP A 18 8.65 -2.19 -2.98
CA ASP A 18 9.41 -2.41 -4.20
C ASP A 18 9.01 -3.71 -4.92
N ALA A 19 8.43 -4.68 -4.20
CA ALA A 19 7.96 -5.93 -4.77
C ALA A 19 6.58 -5.83 -5.43
N ILE A 20 5.74 -4.85 -5.02
CA ILE A 20 4.38 -4.69 -5.54
C ILE A 20 4.45 -4.30 -7.01
N ASN A 21 3.77 -5.10 -7.85
CA ASN A 21 3.74 -4.88 -9.30
C ASN A 21 2.31 -4.89 -9.87
N LYS A 22 1.30 -5.06 -9.02
CA LYS A 22 -0.09 -4.97 -9.38
C LYS A 22 -0.89 -4.35 -8.25
N ILE A 23 -1.82 -3.49 -8.60
CA ILE A 23 -2.81 -2.92 -7.69
C ILE A 23 -4.22 -3.24 -8.20
N GLN A 24 -5.18 -3.31 -7.29
CA GLN A 24 -6.60 -3.43 -7.63
C GLN A 24 -7.42 -2.50 -6.76
N CYS A 25 -8.28 -1.71 -7.38
CA CYS A 25 -9.20 -0.88 -6.62
C CYS A 25 -10.52 -1.62 -6.39
N ILE A 26 -10.98 -1.67 -5.15
CA ILE A 26 -12.24 -2.30 -4.74
C ILE A 26 -13.16 -1.24 -4.13
N LEU A 27 -14.46 -1.53 -4.04
CA LEU A 27 -15.46 -0.73 -3.31
C LEU A 27 -15.60 0.73 -3.80
N GLY A 28 -15.41 0.97 -5.09
CA GLY A 28 -15.41 2.34 -5.62
C GLY A 28 -14.18 3.12 -5.19
N CYS A 29 -13.01 2.46 -5.17
CA CYS A 29 -11.71 3.06 -4.86
C CYS A 29 -11.63 3.67 -3.44
N THR A 30 -12.44 3.23 -2.49
CA THR A 30 -12.13 3.44 -1.06
C THR A 30 -11.03 2.50 -0.62
N GLU A 31 -10.90 1.35 -1.27
CA GLU A 31 -9.89 0.33 -0.97
C GLU A 31 -9.00 0.10 -2.19
N ILE A 32 -7.68 0.08 -1.97
CA ILE A 32 -6.69 -0.27 -2.99
C ILE A 32 -5.84 -1.42 -2.45
N ASP A 33 -6.01 -2.58 -3.06
CA ASP A 33 -5.27 -3.80 -2.75
C ASP A 33 -3.95 -3.86 -3.51
N PHE A 34 -2.95 -4.45 -2.86
CA PHE A 34 -1.61 -4.63 -3.40
C PHE A 34 -1.29 -6.10 -3.64
N TYR A 35 -0.64 -6.36 -4.77
CA TYR A 35 -0.27 -7.70 -5.18
C TYR A 35 1.16 -7.75 -5.73
N VAL A 36 1.85 -8.83 -5.37
CA VAL A 36 3.07 -9.28 -6.04
C VAL A 36 2.70 -10.44 -6.96
N VAL A 37 2.69 -10.21 -8.27
CA VAL A 37 2.36 -11.24 -9.25
C VAL A 37 3.64 -11.81 -9.86
N ARG A 38 3.82 -13.13 -9.79
CA ARG A 38 4.93 -13.87 -10.41
C ARG A 38 4.36 -15.06 -11.16
N ASN A 39 4.77 -15.25 -12.41
CA ASN A 39 4.30 -16.32 -13.29
C ASN A 39 2.75 -16.42 -13.36
N GLY A 40 2.05 -15.29 -13.31
CA GLY A 40 0.58 -15.22 -13.37
C GLY A 40 -0.16 -15.51 -12.07
N ALA A 41 0.54 -15.78 -10.95
CA ALA A 41 -0.05 -16.01 -9.64
C ALA A 41 0.43 -14.97 -8.62
N VAL A 42 -0.39 -14.71 -7.59
CA VAL A 42 0.03 -13.90 -6.44
C VAL A 42 1.04 -14.69 -5.62
N SER A 43 2.22 -14.13 -5.40
CA SER A 43 3.33 -14.80 -4.71
C SER A 43 4.21 -13.78 -3.98
N TRP A 44 4.14 -13.80 -2.64
CA TRP A 44 4.98 -13.01 -1.75
C TRP A 44 6.30 -13.70 -1.38
N ASP A 45 6.59 -14.87 -1.96
CA ASP A 45 7.80 -15.64 -1.66
C ASP A 45 9.09 -14.80 -1.74
N GLY A 46 9.91 -14.86 -0.71
CA GLY A 46 11.17 -14.12 -0.63
C GLY A 46 11.02 -12.61 -0.42
N VAL A 47 9.80 -12.08 -0.29
CA VAL A 47 9.57 -10.71 0.18
C VAL A 47 9.63 -10.70 1.71
N PRO A 48 10.41 -9.81 2.35
CA PRO A 48 10.44 -9.69 3.80
C PRO A 48 9.05 -9.42 4.38
N ARG A 49 8.75 -9.97 5.57
CA ARG A 49 7.47 -9.77 6.28
C ARG A 49 7.68 -9.25 7.69
N PHE A 50 6.69 -8.53 8.18
CA PHE A 50 6.60 -8.19 9.60
C PHE A 50 6.35 -9.45 10.43
N THR A 51 6.70 -9.41 11.72
CA THR A 51 6.60 -10.56 12.63
C THR A 51 5.17 -10.87 13.09
N ALA A 52 4.20 -10.02 12.74
CA ALA A 52 2.79 -10.23 13.06
C ALA A 52 2.11 -11.13 12.02
N ASP A 53 1.40 -12.16 12.50
CA ASP A 53 0.72 -13.15 11.65
C ASP A 53 -0.78 -12.85 11.43
N SER A 54 -1.37 -11.90 12.17
CA SER A 54 -2.75 -11.44 12.00
C SER A 54 -2.86 -10.24 11.06
N GLU A 55 -4.08 -9.77 10.81
CA GLU A 55 -4.30 -8.44 10.25
C GLU A 55 -3.89 -7.37 11.28
N PHE A 56 -3.22 -6.31 10.83
CA PHE A 56 -2.89 -5.17 11.66
C PHE A 56 -2.73 -3.89 10.84
N HIS A 57 -3.03 -2.76 11.48
CA HIS A 57 -2.80 -1.43 10.95
C HIS A 57 -1.35 -1.00 11.20
N ILE A 58 -0.68 -0.45 10.19
CA ILE A 58 0.75 -0.09 10.29
C ILE A 58 1.00 1.42 10.33
N ALA A 59 0.25 2.22 9.56
CA ALA A 59 0.47 3.66 9.44
C ALA A 59 -0.70 4.36 8.76
N LEU A 60 -0.72 5.70 8.85
CA LEU A 60 -1.52 6.54 7.96
C LEU A 60 -0.69 6.96 6.75
N ALA A 61 -1.32 7.01 5.59
CA ALA A 61 -0.75 7.55 4.36
C ALA A 61 -1.58 8.73 3.83
N ALA A 62 -0.90 9.76 3.36
CA ALA A 62 -1.46 10.77 2.47
C ALA A 62 -1.40 10.21 1.04
N THR A 63 -2.56 9.85 0.53
CA THR A 63 -2.76 9.32 -0.81
C THR A 63 -3.13 10.45 -1.75
N ALA A 64 -2.33 10.71 -2.77
CA ALA A 64 -2.67 11.65 -3.82
C ALA A 64 -3.09 10.90 -5.09
N ILE A 65 -4.34 11.09 -5.49
CA ILE A 65 -4.93 10.55 -6.71
C ILE A 65 -5.62 11.71 -7.44
N ASP A 66 -5.20 11.98 -8.68
CA ASP A 66 -5.82 13.01 -9.54
C ASP A 66 -5.85 14.42 -8.93
N GLY A 67 -4.86 14.76 -8.10
CA GLY A 67 -4.79 16.05 -7.39
C GLY A 67 -5.71 16.15 -6.18
N LEU A 68 -6.43 15.08 -5.83
CA LEU A 68 -7.11 14.94 -4.55
C LEU A 68 -6.17 14.25 -3.56
N GLU A 69 -5.90 14.92 -2.45
CA GLU A 69 -5.25 14.33 -1.29
C GLU A 69 -6.31 13.75 -0.36
N ILE A 70 -6.16 12.47 -0.03
CA ILE A 70 -6.99 11.76 0.95
C ILE A 70 -6.09 11.09 1.98
N THR A 71 -6.57 11.00 3.21
CA THR A 71 -5.92 10.17 4.22
C THR A 71 -6.37 8.73 4.00
N SER A 72 -5.42 7.81 4.09
CA SER A 72 -5.67 6.38 4.00
C SER A 72 -5.02 5.65 5.16
N GLU A 73 -5.70 4.66 5.69
CA GLU A 73 -5.15 3.67 6.60
C GLU A 73 -4.38 2.62 5.79
N VAL A 74 -3.25 2.17 6.32
CA VAL A 74 -2.40 1.15 5.69
C VAL A 74 -2.52 -0.14 6.49
N HIS A 75 -2.93 -1.22 5.83
CA HIS A 75 -3.15 -2.51 6.50
C HIS A 75 -2.21 -3.59 5.97
N CYS A 76 -1.84 -4.48 6.88
CA CYS A 76 -1.04 -5.66 6.60
C CYS A 76 -1.80 -6.92 6.99
N VAL A 77 -1.62 -8.01 6.25
CA VAL A 77 -2.16 -9.35 6.55
C VAL A 77 -1.03 -10.37 6.47
N GLY A 78 -0.87 -11.19 7.52
CA GLY A 78 0.18 -12.23 7.57
C GLY A 78 1.61 -11.67 7.49
N GLY A 79 1.78 -10.40 7.86
CA GLY A 79 3.05 -9.69 7.84
C GLY A 79 3.37 -8.99 6.51
N HIS A 80 2.47 -9.02 5.53
CA HIS A 80 2.63 -8.34 4.24
C HIS A 80 1.64 -7.20 4.07
N LEU A 81 2.08 -6.11 3.44
CA LEU A 81 1.26 -5.00 3.01
C LEU A 81 0.13 -5.53 2.12
N PHE A 82 -1.10 -5.25 2.51
CA PHE A 82 -2.28 -5.84 1.88
C PHE A 82 -3.07 -4.79 1.10
N ASN A 83 -3.50 -3.73 1.78
CA ASN A 83 -4.28 -2.68 1.15
C ASN A 83 -4.00 -1.33 1.81
N ILE A 84 -4.60 -0.31 1.21
CA ILE A 84 -4.95 0.92 1.90
C ILE A 84 -6.45 1.14 1.83
N GLU A 85 -6.99 1.78 2.85
CA GLU A 85 -8.40 2.15 2.91
C GLU A 85 -8.54 3.66 3.17
N SER A 86 -9.43 4.32 2.44
CA SER A 86 -9.73 5.74 2.61
C SER A 86 -11.19 5.95 2.99
N ASP A 87 -11.44 6.99 3.78
CA ASP A 87 -12.78 7.46 4.16
C ASP A 87 -13.56 8.09 2.99
N ARG A 88 -12.90 8.29 1.83
CA ARG A 88 -13.48 8.90 0.64
C ARG A 88 -13.44 7.97 -0.56
N GLN A 89 -14.54 7.92 -1.29
CA GLN A 89 -14.61 7.22 -2.57
C GLN A 89 -13.77 7.94 -3.63
N GLY A 90 -12.81 7.21 -4.19
CA GLY A 90 -12.24 7.54 -5.49
C GLY A 90 -13.22 7.21 -6.62
N LYS A 91 -12.89 7.58 -7.86
CA LYS A 91 -13.62 7.04 -9.03
C LYS A 91 -13.07 5.65 -9.36
N PRO A 92 -13.91 4.64 -9.68
CA PRO A 92 -13.43 3.32 -10.09
C PRO A 92 -12.54 3.42 -11.34
N TYR A 93 -11.30 2.93 -11.24
CA TYR A 93 -10.34 2.96 -12.35
C TYR A 93 -9.69 1.59 -12.56
N PRO A 94 -9.82 0.98 -13.75
CA PRO A 94 -9.15 -0.28 -14.02
C PRO A 94 -7.66 -0.12 -14.37
N PHE A 95 -7.15 1.06 -14.77
CA PHE A 95 -5.76 1.21 -15.23
C PHE A 95 -5.20 2.66 -15.14
N ARG A 96 -5.04 3.25 -13.94
CA ARG A 96 -4.31 4.53 -13.80
C ARG A 96 -2.85 4.33 -13.42
N THR A 97 -1.98 5.10 -14.06
CA THR A 97 -0.59 5.36 -13.66
C THR A 97 -0.52 6.67 -12.87
N GLY A 98 0.32 6.75 -11.83
CA GLY A 98 0.62 8.02 -11.14
C GLY A 98 -0.10 8.26 -9.82
N ALA A 99 -0.54 7.21 -9.12
CA ALA A 99 -0.89 7.33 -7.71
C ALA A 99 0.39 7.43 -6.87
N THR A 100 0.43 8.40 -5.96
CA THR A 100 1.53 8.55 -5.00
C THR A 100 0.98 8.45 -3.59
N PHE A 101 1.66 7.69 -2.75
CA PHE A 101 1.30 7.50 -1.35
C PHE A 101 2.45 7.96 -0.50
N ASN A 102 2.21 8.89 0.40
CA ASN A 102 3.21 9.44 1.28
C ASN A 102 2.84 9.03 2.69
N LEU A 103 3.67 8.21 3.33
CA LEU A 103 3.44 7.84 4.72
C LEU A 103 3.57 9.09 5.60
N CYS A 104 2.57 9.36 6.44
CA CYS A 104 2.41 10.61 7.17
C CYS A 104 3.53 10.87 8.21
N ASP A 105 4.36 9.87 8.48
CA ASP A 105 5.33 9.80 9.55
C ASP A 105 6.79 9.96 9.04
N GLY A 106 6.96 10.56 7.85
CA GLY A 106 8.27 10.80 7.25
C GLY A 106 8.90 9.52 6.68
N ALA A 107 8.07 8.52 6.37
CA ALA A 107 8.50 7.33 5.65
C ALA A 107 8.56 7.57 4.14
N PRO A 108 9.52 6.94 3.43
CA PRO A 108 9.80 7.26 2.05
C PRO A 108 8.54 7.13 1.19
N ASN A 109 8.39 8.07 0.26
CA ASN A 109 7.24 8.18 -0.63
C ASN A 109 7.09 6.90 -1.46
N LEU A 110 5.90 6.31 -1.46
CA LEU A 110 5.46 5.35 -2.48
C LEU A 110 5.12 6.13 -3.74
N SER A 111 6.05 6.22 -4.68
CA SER A 111 5.74 6.69 -6.03
C SER A 111 5.56 5.47 -6.92
N LEU A 112 4.32 5.00 -7.10
CA LEU A 112 4.02 3.90 -8.04
C LEU A 112 4.06 4.46 -9.47
N LEU A 113 5.28 4.62 -9.98
CA LEU A 113 5.54 4.97 -11.37
C LEU A 113 5.73 3.70 -12.19
N ARG A 114 4.62 3.29 -12.83
CA ARG A 114 4.48 2.79 -14.22
C ARG A 114 3.80 1.43 -14.36
N ALA A 115 2.79 1.43 -15.23
CA ALA A 115 2.44 0.31 -16.09
C ALA A 115 3.49 0.21 -17.22
N PRO A 116 3.78 -0.99 -17.74
CA PRO A 116 2.82 -1.76 -18.53
C PRO A 116 2.28 -3.02 -17.86
#